data_AF-A0A6A6JCN3-F1
#
_entry.id   AF-A0A6A6JCN3-F1
#
_cell.length_a   1.000
_cell.length_b   1.000
_cell.length_c   1.000
_cell.angle_alpha   90.00
_cell.angle_beta   90.00
_cell.angle_gamma   90.00
#
_symmetry.space_group_name_H-M   'P 1'
#
loop_
_entity.id
_entity.type
_entity.pdbx_description
1 polymer ?
#
loop_
_entity_poly.entity_id
_entity_poly.type
_entity_poly.pdbx_seq_one_letter_code
_entity_poly.pdbx_strand_id
1 'polypeptide(L)'
;MADTTNNAEAQHSSPLQRGDHAQSGGQTLVGMIKDGRNARSALYTFRTSYAFSLCINDSDRPPAASLEAVLKGIPPVDAAVAEFNSMSNTEPPFRDVPSIIIAYLIRPELVPGGTEPDWMQYLSYFMRSQAVAGFGNLQDLHVLITRIVLPHAIIENRRHMEQLYTTFPDYPVQDRLRYDGWGETRRGQVNPAHIVIRPPIPIGPRPNLALSTVASIPQRAILRSFPTPDGAKFLEWLTSPQSTAEGAAIPVQMTHRSSELDGYLTESEEQIRRLNLGDLMRRTIRVLNIFWWIKENNRRFEGYRAQGWVGIGSEA
;
A
#
# COMPACT_ATOMS: atom_id res chain seq x y z
N MET A 1 -6.27 -14.89 69.40
CA MET A 1 -6.90 -14.26 70.59
C MET A 1 -6.44 -12.82 70.64
N ALA A 2 -7.33 -11.91 70.25
CA ALA A 2 -7.42 -10.48 70.58
C ALA A 2 -8.10 -9.76 69.40
N ASP A 3 -9.43 -9.64 69.52
CA ASP A 3 -10.27 -8.69 68.80
C ASP A 3 -9.92 -7.25 69.19
N THR A 4 -10.02 -6.30 68.25
CA THR A 4 -10.68 -4.99 68.45
C THR A 4 -10.85 -4.22 67.13
N THR A 5 -12.05 -4.33 66.56
CA THR A 5 -12.96 -3.25 66.09
C THR A 5 -12.44 -1.80 65.96
N ASN A 6 -12.63 -1.15 64.80
CA ASN A 6 -13.80 -0.30 64.42
C ASN A 6 -13.49 0.92 63.52
N ASN A 7 -14.41 1.12 62.56
CA ASN A 7 -14.97 2.36 61.99
C ASN A 7 -14.10 3.36 61.21
N ALA A 8 -14.49 3.64 59.95
CA ALA A 8 -15.42 4.75 59.66
C ALA A 8 -15.82 4.81 58.16
N GLU A 9 -17.12 4.95 57.95
CA GLU A 9 -17.81 5.25 56.68
C GLU A 9 -17.60 6.72 56.27
N ALA A 10 -17.61 6.99 54.96
CA ALA A 10 -18.09 8.27 54.43
C ALA A 10 -18.67 8.07 53.03
N GLN A 11 -20.00 7.97 52.99
CA GLN A 11 -20.84 8.14 51.82
C GLN A 11 -20.91 9.65 51.49
N HIS A 12 -20.87 10.00 50.21
CA HIS A 12 -21.57 11.19 49.72
C HIS A 12 -22.15 10.91 48.33
N SER A 13 -23.48 10.99 48.26
CA SER A 13 -24.30 10.92 47.07
C SER A 13 -24.93 12.28 46.77
N SER A 14 -25.33 12.44 45.49
CA SER A 14 -26.41 13.30 44.96
C SER A 14 -26.01 14.64 44.32
N PRO A 15 -26.86 15.26 43.47
CA PRO A 15 -27.53 14.70 42.28
C PRO A 15 -27.66 15.69 41.08
N LEU A 16 -28.12 15.16 39.94
CA LEU A 16 -29.00 15.72 38.88
C LEU A 16 -29.04 17.24 38.58
N GLN A 17 -28.87 17.60 37.31
CA GLN A 17 -29.74 18.59 36.65
C GLN A 17 -29.93 18.33 35.14
N ARG A 18 -31.21 18.13 34.79
CA ARG A 18 -31.81 18.15 33.45
C ARG A 18 -32.03 19.61 33.02
N GLY A 19 -31.94 19.87 31.72
CA GLY A 19 -32.44 21.09 31.11
C GLY A 19 -32.77 20.85 29.63
N ASP A 20 -34.02 20.51 29.35
CA ASP A 20 -34.65 20.60 28.03
C ASP A 20 -35.13 22.05 27.81
N HIS A 21 -34.96 22.60 26.61
CA HIS A 21 -35.90 23.56 26.03
C HIS A 21 -35.79 23.59 24.49
N ALA A 22 -36.96 23.59 23.86
CA ALA A 22 -37.23 23.62 22.43
C ALA A 22 -37.71 25.01 21.96
N GLN A 23 -38.02 25.11 20.66
CA GLN A 23 -38.65 26.21 19.88
C GLN A 23 -37.68 27.23 19.26
N SER A 24 -37.95 27.92 18.14
CA SER A 24 -38.88 27.84 16.99
C SER A 24 -38.68 29.18 16.23
N GLY A 25 -38.84 29.20 14.90
CA GLY A 25 -38.89 30.43 14.08
C GLY A 25 -37.85 30.42 12.95
N GLY A 26 -38.15 30.38 11.66
CA GLY A 26 -39.34 30.84 10.96
C GLY A 26 -39.15 32.29 10.51
N GLN A 27 -38.42 32.54 9.43
CA GLN A 27 -38.58 33.74 8.61
C GLN A 27 -38.15 33.51 7.16
N THR A 28 -39.15 33.59 6.29
CA THR A 28 -39.07 33.78 4.85
C THR A 28 -38.62 35.21 4.56
N LEU A 29 -37.64 35.41 3.66
CA LEU A 29 -37.56 36.67 2.92
C LEU A 29 -37.12 36.42 1.49
N VAL A 30 -38.06 36.71 0.60
CA VAL A 30 -37.94 36.85 -0.84
C VAL A 30 -37.20 38.16 -1.13
N GLY A 31 -36.16 38.12 -1.96
CA GLY A 31 -35.44 39.29 -2.42
C GLY A 31 -34.68 39.01 -3.71
N MET A 32 -35.17 39.60 -4.79
CA MET A 32 -34.77 39.45 -6.19
C MET A 32 -33.35 39.92 -6.55
N ILE A 33 -32.74 39.17 -7.48
CA ILE A 33 -32.02 39.58 -8.71
C ILE A 33 -30.85 40.58 -8.57
N LYS A 34 -29.63 40.11 -8.88
CA LYS A 34 -28.82 40.62 -10.02
C LYS A 34 -27.61 39.75 -10.36
N ASP A 35 -27.56 39.43 -11.65
CA ASP A 35 -26.48 38.99 -12.54
C ASP A 35 -25.03 38.96 -12.05
N GLY A 36 -24.29 37.92 -12.50
CA GLY A 36 -22.84 38.06 -12.66
C GLY A 36 -22.02 36.77 -12.73
N ARG A 37 -21.99 36.14 -13.91
CA ARG A 37 -20.81 35.50 -14.54
C ARG A 37 -19.89 34.64 -13.65
N ASN A 38 -19.91 33.32 -13.84
CA ASN A 38 -18.77 32.56 -14.40
C ASN A 38 -19.05 31.05 -14.32
N ALA A 39 -19.67 30.53 -15.37
CA ALA A 39 -19.65 29.12 -15.69
C ALA A 39 -18.33 28.79 -16.38
N ARG A 40 -17.43 28.06 -15.72
CA ARG A 40 -16.49 27.17 -16.38
C ARG A 40 -16.40 25.85 -15.62
N SER A 41 -17.26 24.96 -16.09
CA SER A 41 -17.11 23.51 -16.04
C SER A 41 -15.68 23.09 -16.40
N ALA A 42 -15.08 22.25 -15.56
CA ALA A 42 -14.00 21.35 -15.95
C ALA A 42 -14.24 20.00 -15.26
N LEU A 43 -15.27 19.30 -15.72
CA LEU A 43 -15.41 17.86 -15.58
C LEU A 43 -14.24 17.19 -16.33
N TYR A 44 -13.16 16.85 -15.63
CA TYR A 44 -12.18 15.90 -16.15
C TYR A 44 -12.61 14.48 -15.77
N THR A 45 -13.55 13.97 -16.56
CA THR A 45 -13.87 12.54 -16.60
C THR A 45 -12.80 11.85 -17.43
N PHE A 46 -11.73 11.35 -16.80
CA PHE A 46 -10.82 10.42 -17.47
C PHE A 46 -11.51 9.04 -17.52
N ARG A 47 -12.33 8.85 -18.55
CA ARG A 47 -12.83 7.54 -18.97
C ARG A 47 -12.20 7.22 -20.31
N THR A 48 -10.99 6.67 -20.28
CA THR A 48 -10.36 6.02 -21.44
C THR A 48 -10.33 4.52 -21.19
N SER A 49 -11.45 3.87 -21.45
CA SER A 49 -11.51 2.43 -21.64
C SER A 49 -11.04 2.13 -23.08
N TYR A 50 -9.73 1.94 -23.25
CA TYR A 50 -9.20 1.29 -24.44
C TYR A 50 -9.13 -0.21 -24.16
N ALA A 51 -10.15 -0.95 -24.59
CA ALA A 51 -10.06 -2.40 -24.74
C ALA A 51 -9.31 -2.69 -26.05
N PHE A 52 -7.98 -2.69 -25.99
CA PHE A 52 -7.17 -3.30 -27.04
C PHE A 52 -7.15 -4.81 -26.79
N SER A 53 -8.07 -5.55 -27.42
CA SER A 53 -7.86 -6.99 -27.65
C SER A 53 -6.79 -7.13 -28.71
N LEU A 54 -5.53 -7.23 -28.29
CA LEU A 54 -4.48 -7.74 -29.14
C LEU A 54 -4.66 -9.25 -29.24
N CYS A 55 -4.98 -9.73 -30.44
CA CYS A 55 -4.81 -11.14 -30.79
C CYS A 55 -3.31 -11.43 -30.76
N ILE A 56 -2.78 -11.82 -29.60
CA ILE A 56 -1.41 -12.31 -29.48
C ILE A 56 -1.40 -13.67 -30.18
N ASN A 57 -0.61 -13.79 -31.25
CA ASN A 57 -0.37 -15.08 -31.90
C ASN A 57 0.29 -16.02 -30.88
N ASP A 58 -0.23 -17.23 -30.71
CA ASP A 58 0.28 -18.23 -29.75
C ASP A 58 1.79 -18.55 -29.95
N SER A 59 2.35 -18.24 -31.13
CA SER A 59 3.77 -18.42 -31.44
C SER A 59 4.72 -17.43 -30.76
N ASP A 60 4.23 -16.28 -30.29
CA ASP A 60 5.05 -15.28 -29.58
C ASP A 60 4.93 -15.42 -28.05
N ARG A 61 4.28 -16.48 -27.58
CA ARG A 61 4.10 -16.72 -26.14
C ARG A 61 5.43 -17.12 -25.52
N PRO A 62 5.94 -16.37 -24.52
CA PRO A 62 7.13 -16.81 -23.80
C PRO A 62 6.82 -18.17 -23.15
N PRO A 63 7.75 -19.16 -23.25
CA PRO A 63 7.50 -20.50 -22.72
C PRO A 63 7.20 -20.44 -21.22
N ALA A 64 6.30 -21.28 -20.72
CA ALA A 64 5.90 -21.29 -19.30
C ALA A 64 7.09 -21.36 -18.31
N ALA A 65 8.19 -22.01 -18.73
CA ALA A 65 9.45 -22.07 -17.99
C ALA A 65 10.09 -20.68 -17.72
N SER A 66 9.86 -19.70 -18.60
CA SER A 66 10.36 -18.32 -18.45
C SER A 66 9.55 -17.51 -17.42
N LEU A 67 8.25 -17.77 -17.29
CA LEU A 67 7.36 -17.11 -16.34
C LEU A 67 7.61 -17.57 -14.90
N GLU A 68 7.83 -18.88 -14.69
CA GLU A 68 8.27 -19.38 -13.39
C GLU A 68 9.65 -18.85 -12.98
N ALA A 69 10.54 -18.61 -13.96
CA ALA A 69 11.85 -18.06 -13.68
C ALA A 69 11.76 -16.64 -13.10
N VAL A 70 10.78 -15.83 -13.52
CA VAL A 70 10.51 -14.51 -12.93
C VAL A 70 10.17 -14.65 -11.45
N LEU A 71 9.25 -15.55 -11.10
CA LEU A 71 8.85 -15.77 -9.70
C LEU A 71 9.98 -16.33 -8.84
N LYS A 72 10.77 -17.27 -9.39
CA LYS A 72 11.97 -17.83 -8.72
C LYS A 72 13.07 -16.78 -8.53
N GLY A 73 13.09 -15.74 -9.36
CA GLY A 73 14.01 -14.62 -9.25
C GLY A 73 13.67 -13.63 -8.14
N ILE A 74 12.47 -13.69 -7.54
CA ILE A 74 12.08 -12.85 -6.40
C ILE A 74 12.47 -13.57 -5.11
N PRO A 75 13.41 -13.04 -4.31
CA PRO A 75 13.81 -13.67 -3.06
C PRO A 75 12.63 -13.71 -2.07
N PRO A 76 12.59 -14.70 -1.16
CA PRO A 76 11.61 -14.70 -0.06
C PRO A 76 11.69 -13.42 0.76
N VAL A 77 10.54 -12.87 1.17
CA VAL A 77 10.48 -11.59 1.90
C VAL A 77 11.34 -11.64 3.17
N ASP A 78 11.25 -12.71 3.96
CA ASP A 78 12.03 -12.86 5.21
C ASP A 78 13.54 -12.80 4.96
N ALA A 79 14.02 -13.51 3.93
CA ALA A 79 15.43 -13.55 3.57
C ALA A 79 15.92 -12.18 3.07
N ALA A 80 15.16 -11.55 2.17
CA ALA A 80 15.48 -10.23 1.65
C ALA A 80 15.51 -9.18 2.75
N VAL A 81 14.53 -9.19 3.65
CA VAL A 81 14.44 -8.23 4.75
C VAL A 81 15.54 -8.44 5.79
N ALA A 82 15.81 -9.69 6.16
CA ALA A 82 16.93 -10.02 7.07
C ALA A 82 18.26 -9.54 6.49
N GLU A 83 18.49 -9.79 5.20
CA GLU A 83 19.68 -9.33 4.51
C GLU A 83 19.74 -7.80 4.40
N PHE A 84 18.63 -7.16 4.07
CA PHE A 84 18.50 -5.71 3.98
C PHE A 84 18.87 -5.02 5.29
N ASN A 85 18.49 -5.60 6.43
CA ASN A 85 18.80 -5.11 7.77
C ASN A 85 20.20 -5.50 8.28
N SER A 86 20.81 -6.55 7.72
CA SER A 86 22.12 -7.05 8.12
C SER A 86 23.30 -6.26 7.54
N MET A 87 23.03 -5.20 6.76
CA MET A 87 24.08 -4.36 6.19
C MET A 87 24.79 -3.57 7.28
N SER A 88 26.10 -3.40 7.11
CA SER A 88 26.93 -2.82 8.16
C SER A 88 26.61 -1.35 8.41
N ASN A 89 26.69 -0.95 9.68
CA ASN A 89 26.72 0.44 10.08
C ASN A 89 28.13 1.05 9.96
N THR A 90 29.13 0.26 9.57
CA THR A 90 30.54 0.68 9.49
C THR A 90 31.00 0.94 8.06
N GLU A 91 30.28 0.47 7.04
CA GLU A 91 30.65 0.61 5.63
C GLU A 91 29.43 1.03 4.79
N PRO A 92 29.58 2.00 3.88
CA PRO A 92 28.52 2.36 2.95
C PRO A 92 28.08 1.17 2.07
N PRO A 93 26.77 1.01 1.80
CA PRO A 93 25.69 1.87 2.23
C PRO A 93 25.27 1.62 3.69
N PHE A 94 25.35 2.66 4.52
CA PHE A 94 24.77 2.63 5.87
C PHE A 94 23.27 2.45 5.73
N ARG A 95 22.69 1.45 6.40
CA ARG A 95 21.26 1.21 6.38
C ARG A 95 20.67 1.33 7.76
N ASP A 96 19.80 2.30 7.86
CA ASP A 96 19.11 2.64 9.09
C ASP A 96 17.64 2.87 8.73
N VAL A 97 16.88 1.78 8.75
CA VAL A 97 15.43 1.76 8.53
C VAL A 97 14.77 1.37 9.85
N PRO A 98 13.74 2.11 10.32
CA PRO A 98 13.02 1.78 11.53
C PRO A 98 12.52 0.32 11.53
N SER A 99 12.91 -0.44 12.56
CA SER A 99 12.55 -1.86 12.71
C SER A 99 11.04 -2.08 12.72
N ILE A 100 10.25 -1.10 13.18
CA ILE A 100 8.79 -1.14 13.15
C ILE A 100 8.22 -1.20 11.72
N ILE A 101 8.80 -0.47 10.77
CA ILE A 101 8.40 -0.52 9.36
C ILE A 101 8.66 -1.94 8.84
N ILE A 102 9.86 -2.44 9.12
CA ILE A 102 10.27 -3.77 8.69
C ILE A 102 9.37 -4.86 9.28
N ALA A 103 9.06 -4.78 10.58
CA ALA A 103 8.17 -5.72 11.24
C ALA A 103 6.79 -5.76 10.57
N TYR A 104 6.25 -4.61 10.19
CA TYR A 104 4.95 -4.52 9.52
C TYR A 104 4.98 -4.95 8.04
N LEU A 105 6.13 -4.84 7.36
CA LEU A 105 6.29 -5.36 6.00
C LEU A 105 6.33 -6.89 5.98
N ILE A 106 6.93 -7.52 6.99
CA ILE A 106 6.97 -8.98 7.09
C ILE A 106 5.67 -9.54 7.66
N ARG A 107 5.22 -8.96 8.78
CA ARG A 107 4.13 -9.47 9.61
C ARG A 107 3.10 -8.38 9.87
N PRO A 108 2.27 -8.02 8.86
CA PRO A 108 1.24 -7.00 9.03
C PRO A 108 0.22 -7.37 10.13
N GLU A 109 0.04 -8.66 10.43
CA GLU A 109 -0.81 -9.15 11.52
C GLU A 109 -0.35 -8.71 12.92
N LEU A 110 0.90 -8.27 13.07
CA LEU A 110 1.41 -7.76 14.35
C LEU A 110 0.97 -6.32 14.63
N VAL A 111 0.35 -5.63 13.68
CA VAL A 111 -0.14 -4.27 13.93
C VAL A 111 -1.31 -4.34 14.92
N PRO A 112 -1.21 -3.68 16.10
CA PRO A 112 -2.26 -3.74 17.10
C PRO A 112 -3.60 -3.29 16.53
N GLY A 113 -4.63 -4.12 16.70
CA GLY A 113 -5.99 -3.82 16.23
C GLY A 113 -6.21 -3.91 14.72
N GLY A 114 -5.21 -4.34 13.94
CA GLY A 114 -5.33 -4.47 12.48
C GLY A 114 -5.52 -3.14 11.74
N THR A 115 -5.38 -2.01 12.44
CA THR A 115 -5.49 -0.68 11.86
C THR A 115 -4.23 -0.37 11.07
N GLU A 116 -4.38 0.20 9.89
CA GLU A 116 -3.24 0.57 9.06
C GLU A 116 -2.27 1.52 9.79
N PRO A 117 -0.95 1.25 9.72
CA PRO A 117 0.06 2.15 10.26
C PRO A 117 0.02 3.56 9.63
N ASP A 118 0.26 4.61 10.44
CA ASP A 118 0.54 5.95 9.90
C ASP A 118 1.93 5.96 9.26
N TRP A 119 1.99 5.59 7.98
CA TRP A 119 3.24 5.54 7.22
C TRP A 119 3.95 6.89 7.17
N MET A 120 3.22 8.01 7.19
CA MET A 120 3.84 9.33 7.20
C MET A 120 4.61 9.56 8.51
N GLN A 121 4.02 9.16 9.65
CA GLN A 121 4.69 9.23 10.94
C GLN A 121 6.00 8.41 10.94
N TYR A 122 5.98 7.18 10.43
CA TYR A 122 7.17 6.33 10.40
C TYR A 122 8.23 6.81 9.42
N LEU A 123 7.83 7.19 8.20
CA LEU A 123 8.76 7.65 7.17
C LEU A 123 9.35 9.04 7.48
N SER A 124 8.70 9.84 8.33
CA SER A 124 9.28 11.10 8.84
C SER A 124 10.65 10.91 9.50
N TYR A 125 10.97 9.69 9.95
CA TYR A 125 12.29 9.31 10.45
C TYR A 125 13.42 9.72 9.49
N PHE A 126 13.27 9.43 8.20
CA PHE A 126 14.30 9.67 7.18
C PHE A 126 14.57 11.15 6.92
N MET A 127 13.68 12.03 7.38
CA MET A 127 13.84 13.48 7.27
C MET A 127 14.59 14.09 8.46
N ARG A 128 14.77 13.33 9.55
CA ARG A 128 15.39 13.83 10.78
C ARG A 128 16.90 13.92 10.60
N SER A 129 17.50 14.91 11.22
CA SER A 129 18.95 15.14 11.17
C SER A 129 19.82 14.04 11.80
N GLN A 130 19.20 13.13 12.55
CA GLN A 130 19.83 11.96 13.15
C GLN A 130 19.86 10.73 12.22
N ALA A 131 19.05 10.70 11.15
CA ALA A 131 18.99 9.57 10.24
C ALA A 131 20.23 9.59 9.31
N VAL A 132 21.22 8.75 9.63
CA VAL A 132 22.43 8.61 8.83
C VAL A 132 22.03 8.09 7.44
N ALA A 133 22.38 8.85 6.40
CA ALA A 133 21.98 8.55 5.02
C ALA A 133 20.47 8.37 4.80
N GLY A 134 19.62 9.06 5.58
CA GLY A 134 18.16 8.88 5.59
C GLY A 134 17.51 8.91 4.20
N PHE A 135 17.95 9.82 3.31
CA PHE A 135 17.49 9.86 1.92
C PHE A 135 17.77 8.54 1.18
N GLY A 136 19.03 8.08 1.19
CA GLY A 136 19.43 6.85 0.51
C GLY A 136 18.73 5.62 1.08
N ASN A 137 18.47 5.61 2.40
CA ASN A 137 17.74 4.54 3.06
C ASN A 137 16.27 4.51 2.65
N LEU A 138 15.65 5.68 2.46
CA LEU A 138 14.29 5.77 1.93
C LEU A 138 14.22 5.29 0.47
N GLN A 139 15.21 5.61 -0.36
CA GLN A 139 15.29 5.08 -1.72
C GLN A 139 15.44 3.55 -1.71
N ASP A 140 16.36 3.02 -0.89
CA ASP A 140 16.56 1.58 -0.76
C ASP A 140 15.31 0.86 -0.25
N LEU A 141 14.60 1.45 0.74
CA LEU A 141 13.34 0.96 1.25
C LEU A 141 12.25 0.95 0.16
N HIS A 142 12.16 2.01 -0.65
CA HIS A 142 11.21 2.07 -1.75
C HIS A 142 11.44 0.93 -2.76
N VAL A 143 12.71 0.71 -3.14
CA VAL A 143 13.08 -0.40 -4.05
C VAL A 143 12.77 -1.76 -3.42
N LEU A 144 13.09 -1.98 -2.14
CA LEU A 144 12.74 -3.21 -1.43
C LEU A 144 11.23 -3.49 -1.50
N ILE A 145 10.40 -2.47 -1.28
CA ILE A 145 8.95 -2.63 -1.28
C ILE A 145 8.45 -2.93 -2.70
N THR A 146 8.83 -2.13 -3.71
CA THR A 146 8.30 -2.29 -5.08
C THR A 146 8.85 -3.50 -5.82
N ARG A 147 10.02 -4.03 -5.43
CA ARG A 147 10.66 -5.17 -6.12
C ARG A 147 10.49 -6.51 -5.43
N ILE A 148 10.16 -6.51 -4.14
CA ILE A 148 10.10 -7.75 -3.36
C ILE A 148 8.79 -7.82 -2.59
N VAL A 149 8.56 -6.90 -1.65
CA VAL A 149 7.45 -7.02 -0.70
C VAL A 149 6.08 -6.96 -1.40
N LEU A 150 5.88 -5.96 -2.26
CA LEU A 150 4.62 -5.77 -2.99
C LEU A 150 4.38 -6.90 -4.01
N PRO A 151 5.35 -7.30 -4.85
CA PRO A 151 5.22 -8.50 -5.68
C PRO A 151 4.77 -9.76 -4.94
N HIS A 152 5.33 -10.04 -3.75
CA HIS A 152 4.89 -11.19 -2.94
C HIS A 152 3.42 -11.09 -2.51
N ALA A 153 2.98 -9.91 -2.06
CA ALA A 153 1.58 -9.70 -1.70
C ALA A 153 0.63 -9.90 -2.90
N ILE A 154 1.04 -9.47 -4.09
CA ILE A 154 0.29 -9.67 -5.35
C ILE A 154 0.23 -11.14 -5.73
N ILE A 155 1.35 -11.87 -5.64
CA ILE A 155 1.40 -13.31 -5.94
C ILE A 155 0.43 -14.08 -5.03
N GLU A 156 0.44 -13.78 -3.73
CA GLU A 156 -0.49 -14.35 -2.75
C GLU A 156 -1.95 -14.03 -3.11
N ASN A 157 -2.25 -12.77 -3.43
CA ASN A 157 -3.59 -12.35 -3.86
C ASN A 157 -4.07 -13.12 -5.11
N ARG A 158 -3.21 -13.24 -6.13
CA ARG A 158 -3.53 -13.99 -7.35
C ARG A 158 -3.78 -15.47 -7.08
N ARG A 159 -3.05 -16.10 -6.15
CA ARG A 159 -3.30 -17.49 -5.73
C ARG A 159 -4.66 -17.65 -5.07
N HIS A 160 -5.08 -16.69 -4.25
CA HIS A 160 -6.42 -16.72 -3.66
C HIS A 160 -7.52 -16.56 -4.72
N MET A 161 -7.33 -15.65 -5.67
CA MET A 161 -8.26 -15.47 -6.78
C MET A 161 -8.35 -16.72 -7.65
N GLU A 162 -7.22 -17.38 -7.95
CA GLU A 162 -7.20 -18.65 -8.66
C GLU A 162 -8.06 -19.69 -7.95
N GLN A 163 -7.83 -19.89 -6.65
CA GLN A 163 -8.64 -20.80 -5.83
C GLN A 163 -10.14 -20.44 -5.87
N LEU A 164 -10.47 -19.15 -5.79
CA LEU A 164 -11.85 -18.69 -5.85
C LEU A 164 -12.50 -19.03 -7.20
N TYR A 165 -11.87 -18.68 -8.32
CA TYR A 165 -12.44 -18.87 -9.66
C TYR A 165 -12.42 -20.33 -10.12
N THR A 166 -11.51 -21.16 -9.61
CA THR A 166 -11.59 -22.61 -9.78
C THR A 166 -12.76 -23.21 -9.00
N THR A 167 -13.07 -22.67 -7.82
CA THR A 167 -14.20 -23.15 -6.99
C THR A 167 -15.55 -22.64 -7.51
N PHE A 168 -15.61 -21.38 -7.97
CA PHE A 168 -16.81 -20.73 -8.48
C PHE A 168 -16.52 -20.05 -9.84
N PRO A 169 -16.58 -20.81 -10.95
CA PRO A 169 -16.27 -20.28 -12.28
C PRO A 169 -17.17 -19.11 -12.71
N ASP A 170 -18.40 -19.05 -12.20
CA ASP A 170 -19.38 -18.00 -12.48
C ASP A 170 -19.25 -16.78 -11.54
N TYR A 171 -18.27 -16.76 -10.64
CA TYR A 171 -18.06 -15.60 -9.76
C TYR A 171 -17.74 -14.34 -10.58
N PRO A 172 -18.30 -13.16 -10.23
CA PRO A 172 -18.12 -11.94 -11.01
C PRO A 172 -16.65 -11.54 -11.22
N VAL A 173 -16.39 -10.92 -12.37
CA VAL A 173 -15.07 -10.34 -12.69
C VAL A 173 -14.76 -9.16 -11.76
N GLN A 174 -15.79 -8.43 -11.33
CA GLN A 174 -15.66 -7.26 -10.45
C GLN A 174 -15.54 -7.75 -9.02
N ASP A 175 -14.30 -8.03 -8.61
CA ASP A 175 -13.98 -8.40 -7.24
C ASP A 175 -13.16 -7.27 -6.60
N ARG A 176 -13.69 -6.70 -5.53
CA ARG A 176 -13.05 -5.61 -4.77
C ARG A 176 -11.78 -6.06 -4.06
N LEU A 177 -11.53 -7.37 -3.96
CA LEU A 177 -10.37 -7.95 -3.28
C LEU A 177 -9.15 -8.11 -4.19
N ARG A 178 -9.29 -7.90 -5.50
CA ARG A 178 -8.19 -8.04 -6.46
C ARG A 178 -7.09 -7.04 -6.24
N TYR A 179 -5.83 -7.44 -6.34
CA TYR A 179 -4.67 -6.55 -6.19
C TYR A 179 -4.65 -5.33 -7.15
N ASP A 180 -5.30 -5.41 -8.31
CA ASP A 180 -5.38 -4.32 -9.31
C ASP A 180 -6.59 -3.39 -9.09
N GLY A 181 -7.43 -3.65 -8.08
CA GLY A 181 -8.63 -2.87 -7.76
C GLY A 181 -8.39 -1.62 -6.89
N TRP A 182 -7.15 -1.29 -6.53
CA TRP A 182 -6.85 -0.20 -5.59
C TRP A 182 -7.48 1.13 -6.00
N GLY A 183 -7.41 1.46 -7.30
CA GLY A 183 -7.94 2.71 -7.87
C GLY A 183 -9.46 2.86 -7.77
N GLU A 184 -10.18 1.75 -7.56
CA GLU A 184 -11.64 1.74 -7.38
C GLU A 184 -12.04 2.10 -5.92
N THR A 185 -11.08 2.07 -4.99
CA THR A 185 -11.30 2.43 -3.60
C THR A 185 -11.31 3.96 -3.41
N ARG A 186 -12.01 4.46 -2.39
CA ARG A 186 -11.98 5.90 -2.02
C ARG A 186 -10.56 6.40 -1.76
N ARG A 187 -9.68 5.55 -1.21
CA ARG A 187 -8.27 5.89 -0.95
C ARG A 187 -7.44 5.88 -2.23
N GLY A 188 -7.71 4.96 -3.15
CA GLY A 188 -7.11 4.93 -4.48
C GLY A 188 -7.46 6.15 -5.33
N GLN A 189 -8.62 6.77 -5.12
CA GLN A 189 -9.01 7.98 -5.84
C GLN A 189 -8.31 9.26 -5.34
N VAL A 190 -7.63 9.21 -4.18
CA VAL A 190 -6.87 10.37 -3.69
C VAL A 190 -5.62 10.56 -4.56
N ASN A 191 -5.48 11.74 -5.16
CA ASN A 191 -4.30 12.11 -5.92
C ASN A 191 -3.05 12.03 -5.01
N PRO A 192 -2.02 11.24 -5.36
CA PRO A 192 -0.79 11.13 -4.58
C PRO A 192 -0.12 12.48 -4.30
N ALA A 193 -0.23 13.46 -5.20
CA ALA A 193 0.31 14.81 -5.03
C ALA A 193 -0.30 15.57 -3.83
N HIS A 194 -1.52 15.20 -3.41
CA HIS A 194 -2.21 15.77 -2.25
C HIS A 194 -1.84 15.11 -0.92
N ILE A 195 -0.96 14.09 -0.92
CA ILE A 195 -0.42 13.55 0.32
C ILE A 195 0.40 14.64 1.02
N VAL A 196 -0.11 15.12 2.15
CA VAL A 196 0.49 16.19 2.94
C VAL A 196 1.69 15.65 3.71
N ILE A 197 2.88 16.07 3.29
CA ILE A 197 4.12 15.77 4.01
C ILE A 197 4.34 16.87 5.04
N ARG A 198 4.21 16.52 6.31
CA ARG A 198 4.56 17.40 7.43
C ARG A 198 6.02 17.15 7.79
N PRO A 199 6.94 18.10 7.55
CA PRO A 199 8.31 17.94 8.00
C PRO A 199 8.32 17.79 9.53
N PRO A 200 9.19 16.93 10.09
CA PRO A 200 9.31 16.80 11.53
C PRO A 200 9.71 18.15 12.14
N ILE A 201 9.21 18.45 13.34
CA ILE A 201 9.66 19.61 14.10
C ILE A 201 11.18 19.45 14.34
N PRO A 202 12.02 20.46 14.05
CA PRO A 202 13.45 20.36 14.29
C PRO A 202 13.72 20.11 15.78
N ILE A 203 14.24 18.94 16.12
CA ILE A 203 14.75 18.62 17.46
C ILE A 203 16.27 18.71 17.37
N GLY A 204 16.80 19.92 17.55
CA GLY A 204 18.25 20.17 17.59
C GLY A 204 18.80 21.07 16.49
N PRO A 205 20.13 21.34 16.51
CA PRO A 205 20.77 22.40 15.72
C PRO A 205 21.00 22.05 14.25
N ARG A 206 20.75 20.79 13.84
CA ARG A 206 20.96 20.36 12.45
C ARG A 206 19.70 20.61 11.63
N PRO A 207 19.81 21.25 10.45
CA PRO A 207 18.66 21.48 9.59
C PRO A 207 18.08 20.15 9.10
N ASN A 208 16.74 20.05 9.08
CA ASN A 208 16.06 18.95 8.40
C ASN A 208 16.35 19.01 6.89
N LEU A 209 16.31 17.85 6.23
CA LEU A 209 16.38 17.81 4.77
C LEU A 209 15.16 18.51 4.18
N ALA A 210 15.39 19.41 3.22
CA ALA A 210 14.30 20.08 2.51
C ALA A 210 13.57 19.07 1.60
N LEU A 211 12.26 19.24 1.43
CA LEU A 211 11.49 18.37 0.54
C LEU A 211 11.93 18.47 -0.93
N SER A 212 12.49 19.61 -1.33
CA SER A 212 13.06 19.84 -2.65
C SER A 212 14.47 19.27 -2.82
N THR A 213 15.08 18.70 -1.77
CA THR A 213 16.40 18.09 -1.87
C THR A 213 16.36 16.96 -2.91
N VAL A 214 17.31 16.98 -3.82
CA VAL A 214 17.61 15.90 -4.76
C VAL A 214 19.01 15.40 -4.42
N ALA A 215 19.13 14.10 -4.15
CA ALA A 215 20.41 13.45 -3.91
C ALA A 215 20.58 12.33 -4.95
N SER A 216 21.45 12.56 -5.93
CA SER A 216 21.81 11.52 -6.89
C SER A 216 22.76 10.54 -6.22
N ILE A 217 22.19 9.48 -5.65
CA ILE A 217 22.95 8.38 -5.06
C ILE A 217 23.15 7.34 -6.17
N PRO A 218 24.40 6.92 -6.46
CA PRO A 218 24.66 5.89 -7.46
C PRO A 218 23.83 4.64 -7.22
N GLN A 219 23.45 3.96 -8.30
CA GLN A 219 22.77 2.69 -8.20
C GLN A 219 23.63 1.71 -7.39
N ARG A 220 23.00 1.01 -6.44
CA ARG A 220 23.65 0.08 -5.52
C ARG A 220 22.72 -1.08 -5.24
N ALA A 221 23.30 -2.26 -5.05
CA ALA A 221 22.54 -3.45 -4.76
C ALA A 221 21.75 -3.28 -3.45
N ILE A 222 20.45 -3.60 -3.49
CA ILE A 222 19.64 -3.58 -2.28
C ILE A 222 19.83 -4.83 -1.41
N LEU A 223 20.41 -5.89 -1.94
CA LEU A 223 20.74 -7.14 -1.24
C LEU A 223 22.18 -7.55 -1.63
N ARG A 224 22.90 -8.30 -0.79
CA ARG A 224 24.26 -8.77 -1.12
C ARG A 224 24.23 -10.10 -1.89
N SER A 225 23.27 -10.94 -1.57
CA SER A 225 23.18 -12.33 -2.01
C SER A 225 22.25 -12.51 -3.21
N PHE A 226 21.41 -11.52 -3.49
CA PHE A 226 20.43 -11.56 -4.57
C PHE A 226 20.52 -10.32 -5.46
N PRO A 227 20.40 -10.48 -6.79
CA PRO A 227 20.17 -9.34 -7.65
C PRO A 227 18.81 -8.69 -7.31
N THR A 228 18.69 -7.37 -7.50
CA THR A 228 17.38 -6.72 -7.39
C THR A 228 16.45 -7.30 -8.47
N PRO A 229 15.24 -7.78 -8.11
CA PRO A 229 14.29 -8.26 -9.10
C PRO A 229 13.91 -7.18 -10.12
N ASP A 230 13.73 -7.60 -11.37
CA ASP A 230 13.28 -6.72 -12.45
C ASP A 230 11.75 -6.61 -12.43
N GLY A 231 11.26 -5.44 -12.01
CA GLY A 231 9.84 -5.19 -11.91
C GLY A 231 9.11 -5.11 -13.27
N ALA A 232 9.82 -4.83 -14.37
CA ALA A 232 9.23 -4.90 -15.71
C ALA A 232 8.93 -6.36 -16.10
N LYS A 233 9.83 -7.29 -15.79
CA LYS A 233 9.57 -8.73 -15.97
C LYS A 233 8.46 -9.23 -15.07
N PHE A 234 8.32 -8.68 -13.86
CA PHE A 234 7.20 -9.00 -12.99
C PHE A 234 5.87 -8.49 -13.57
N LEU A 235 5.82 -7.28 -14.15
CA LEU A 235 4.62 -6.81 -14.84
C LEU A 235 4.31 -7.64 -16.09
N GLU A 236 5.32 -8.03 -16.86
CA GLU A 236 5.17 -8.97 -17.97
C GLU A 236 4.56 -10.30 -17.49
N TRP A 237 5.01 -10.81 -16.34
CA TRP A 237 4.38 -11.97 -15.72
C TRP A 237 2.90 -11.70 -15.35
N LEU A 238 2.57 -10.53 -14.80
CA LEU A 238 1.18 -10.20 -14.45
C LEU A 238 0.24 -10.15 -15.66
N THR A 239 0.73 -9.61 -16.78
CA THR A 239 -0.03 -9.42 -18.02
C THR A 239 -0.04 -10.66 -18.91
N SER A 240 0.93 -11.55 -18.74
CA SER A 240 1.01 -12.80 -19.51
C SER A 240 -0.16 -13.72 -19.18
N PRO A 241 -0.83 -14.29 -20.20
CA PRO A 241 -1.85 -15.30 -19.97
C PRO A 241 -1.17 -16.51 -19.33
N GLN A 242 -1.46 -16.77 -18.06
CA GLN A 242 -0.92 -17.97 -17.42
C GLN A 242 -1.78 -19.17 -17.79
N SER A 243 -1.16 -20.34 -17.78
CA SER A 243 -1.87 -21.61 -17.85
C SER A 243 -1.99 -22.17 -16.45
N THR A 244 -3.13 -22.77 -16.12
CA THR A 244 -3.24 -23.56 -14.88
C THR A 244 -2.33 -24.79 -14.96
N ALA A 245 -2.01 -25.40 -13.83
CA ALA A 245 -1.17 -26.61 -13.78
C ALA A 245 -1.71 -27.79 -14.62
N GLU A 246 -3.02 -27.78 -14.93
CA GLU A 246 -3.71 -28.79 -15.74
C GLU A 246 -3.81 -28.40 -17.24
N GLY A 247 -3.14 -27.32 -17.65
CA GLY A 247 -3.20 -26.81 -19.03
C GLY A 247 -4.53 -26.13 -19.38
N ALA A 248 -5.47 -26.03 -18.44
CA ALA A 248 -6.70 -25.28 -18.66
C ALA A 248 -6.42 -23.78 -18.75
N ALA A 249 -7.13 -23.12 -19.66
CA ALA A 249 -7.07 -21.67 -19.80
C ALA A 249 -7.48 -21.01 -18.48
N ILE A 250 -6.73 -20.00 -18.07
CA ILE A 250 -7.09 -19.22 -16.88
C ILE A 250 -8.45 -18.53 -17.09
N PRO A 251 -9.31 -18.50 -16.07
CA PRO A 251 -10.55 -17.75 -16.12
C PRO A 251 -10.28 -16.29 -16.55
N VAL A 252 -11.05 -15.77 -17.51
CA VAL A 252 -10.89 -14.38 -18.01
C VAL A 252 -10.93 -13.36 -16.87
N GLN A 253 -11.62 -13.71 -15.78
CA GLN A 253 -11.65 -12.98 -14.53
C GLN A 253 -10.24 -12.65 -14.03
N MET A 254 -9.27 -13.56 -14.10
CA MET A 254 -7.90 -13.34 -13.58
C MET A 254 -7.00 -12.48 -14.48
N THR A 255 -7.49 -12.02 -15.64
CA THR A 255 -6.74 -11.12 -16.51
C THR A 255 -6.35 -9.86 -15.73
N HIS A 256 -5.08 -9.48 -15.79
CA HIS A 256 -4.57 -8.27 -15.15
C HIS A 256 -5.20 -7.02 -15.79
N ARG A 257 -5.59 -6.07 -14.95
CA ARG A 257 -6.06 -4.74 -15.38
C ARG A 257 -4.97 -3.72 -15.13
N SER A 258 -4.72 -2.88 -16.13
CA SER A 258 -3.78 -1.80 -15.95
C SER A 258 -4.22 -0.86 -14.82
N SER A 259 -3.28 -0.51 -13.96
CA SER A 259 -3.54 0.27 -12.74
C SER A 259 -2.35 1.14 -12.36
N GLU A 260 -2.51 2.00 -11.35
CA GLU A 260 -1.41 2.82 -10.81
C GLU A 260 -0.23 1.97 -10.31
N LEU A 261 -0.51 0.72 -9.91
CA LEU A 261 0.48 -0.25 -9.45
C LEU A 261 1.57 -0.51 -10.50
N ASP A 262 1.18 -0.56 -11.78
CA ASP A 262 2.07 -0.88 -12.91
C ASP A 262 3.22 0.14 -13.00
N GLY A 263 2.91 1.41 -12.70
CA GLY A 263 3.90 2.48 -12.62
C GLY A 263 4.96 2.16 -11.56
N TYR A 264 4.54 1.92 -10.32
CA TYR A 264 5.48 1.62 -9.22
C TYR A 264 6.29 0.33 -9.46
N LEU A 265 5.69 -0.69 -10.07
CA LEU A 265 6.38 -1.93 -10.41
C LEU A 265 7.41 -1.74 -11.53
N THR A 266 7.24 -0.80 -12.44
CA THR A 266 8.15 -0.62 -13.59
C THR A 266 9.16 0.51 -13.44
N GLU A 267 9.01 1.37 -12.41
CA GLU A 267 9.93 2.47 -12.15
C GLU A 267 11.39 2.02 -12.08
N SER A 268 12.27 2.56 -12.92
CA SER A 268 13.67 2.16 -12.90
C SER A 268 14.35 2.64 -11.60
N GLU A 269 15.37 1.90 -11.14
CA GLU A 269 16.15 2.34 -9.98
C GLU A 269 16.73 3.74 -10.23
N GLU A 270 17.20 4.02 -11.45
CA GLU A 270 17.68 5.34 -11.85
C GLU A 270 16.63 6.45 -11.65
N GLN A 271 15.38 6.22 -12.04
CA GLN A 271 14.28 7.17 -11.80
C GLN A 271 14.08 7.41 -10.30
N ILE A 272 14.04 6.34 -9.50
CA ILE A 272 13.88 6.42 -8.05
C ILE A 272 15.04 7.21 -7.41
N ARG A 273 16.27 7.01 -7.89
CA ARG A 273 17.47 7.73 -7.40
C ARG A 273 17.44 9.23 -7.71
N ARG A 274 16.65 9.67 -8.70
CA ARG A 274 16.55 11.07 -9.14
C ARG A 274 15.35 11.82 -8.54
N LEU A 275 14.45 11.13 -7.83
CA LEU A 275 13.33 11.78 -7.17
C LEU A 275 13.82 12.76 -6.11
N ASN A 276 13.12 13.89 -5.96
CA ASN A 276 13.29 14.72 -4.76
C ASN A 276 12.68 14.01 -3.54
N LEU A 277 13.10 14.43 -2.34
CA LEU A 277 12.68 13.80 -1.09
C LEU A 277 11.15 13.81 -0.92
N GLY A 278 10.48 14.91 -1.28
CA GLY A 278 9.03 15.02 -1.20
C GLY A 278 8.32 13.98 -2.07
N ASP A 279 8.69 13.87 -3.34
CA ASP A 279 8.07 12.91 -4.26
C ASP A 279 8.38 11.47 -3.86
N LEU A 280 9.61 11.17 -3.44
CA LEU A 280 9.98 9.85 -2.93
C LEU A 280 9.15 9.47 -1.70
N MET A 281 8.93 10.42 -0.76
CA MET A 281 8.08 10.22 0.41
C MET A 281 6.63 9.92 0.01
N ARG A 282 6.01 10.76 -0.85
CA ARG A 282 4.61 10.55 -1.28
C ARG A 282 4.43 9.20 -1.99
N ARG A 283 5.36 8.87 -2.88
CA ARG A 283 5.36 7.59 -3.61
C ARG A 283 5.52 6.41 -2.66
N THR A 284 6.45 6.47 -1.71
CA THR A 284 6.66 5.40 -0.73
C THR A 284 5.45 5.21 0.18
N ILE A 285 4.83 6.30 0.66
CA ILE A 285 3.55 6.24 1.40
C ILE A 285 2.47 5.58 0.54
N ARG A 286 2.35 5.97 -0.73
CA ARG A 286 1.35 5.43 -1.66
C ARG A 286 1.53 3.93 -1.89
N VAL A 287 2.76 3.47 -2.10
CA VAL A 287 3.08 2.04 -2.26
C VAL A 287 2.79 1.26 -0.97
N LEU A 288 3.15 1.80 0.20
CA LEU A 288 2.84 1.17 1.49
C LEU A 288 1.33 1.04 1.73
N ASN A 289 0.55 2.06 1.38
CA ASN A 289 -0.91 2.01 1.44
C ASN A 289 -1.47 0.90 0.54
N ILE A 290 -0.95 0.77 -0.69
CA ILE A 290 -1.36 -0.29 -1.62
C ILE A 290 -0.98 -1.67 -1.07
N PHE A 291 0.25 -1.83 -0.61
CA PHE A 291 0.72 -3.07 0.02
C PHE A 291 -0.19 -3.49 1.18
N TRP A 292 -0.48 -2.56 2.10
CA TRP A 292 -1.33 -2.83 3.26
C TRP A 292 -2.73 -3.29 2.83
N TRP A 293 -3.31 -2.60 1.85
CA TRP A 293 -4.61 -2.95 1.31
C TRP A 293 -4.63 -4.34 0.65
N ILE A 294 -3.60 -4.71 -0.11
CA ILE A 294 -3.49 -6.06 -0.69
C ILE A 294 -3.38 -7.12 0.41
N LYS A 295 -2.55 -6.90 1.44
CA LYS A 295 -2.43 -7.84 2.57
C LYS A 295 -3.75 -8.01 3.32
N GLU A 296 -4.50 -6.92 3.49
CA GLU A 296 -5.83 -6.97 4.08
C GLU A 296 -6.83 -7.75 3.21
N ASN A 297 -6.76 -7.61 1.89
CA ASN A 297 -7.56 -8.44 0.97
C ASN A 297 -7.18 -9.91 1.05
N ASN A 298 -5.88 -10.24 1.14
CA ASN A 298 -5.41 -11.62 1.29
C ASN A 298 -5.95 -12.23 2.58
N ARG A 299 -5.89 -11.50 3.70
CA ARG A 299 -6.47 -11.92 4.98
C ARG A 299 -7.98 -12.16 4.89
N ARG A 300 -8.72 -11.32 4.15
CA ARG A 300 -10.16 -11.53 3.89
C ARG A 300 -10.40 -12.79 3.05
N PHE A 301 -9.61 -13.01 2.00
CA PHE A 301 -9.68 -14.26 1.23
C PHE A 301 -9.44 -15.49 2.10
N GLU A 302 -8.44 -15.46 2.99
CA GLU A 302 -8.20 -16.55 3.93
C GLU A 302 -9.38 -16.77 4.88
N GLY A 303 -9.99 -15.70 5.38
CA GLY A 303 -11.17 -15.74 6.21
C GLY A 303 -12.37 -16.37 5.50
N TYR A 304 -12.63 -15.99 4.25
CA TYR A 304 -13.66 -16.62 3.42
C TYR A 304 -13.34 -18.08 3.15
N ARG A 305 -12.11 -18.40 2.75
CA ARG A 305 -11.67 -19.77 2.48
C ARG A 305 -11.85 -20.68 3.69
N ALA A 306 -11.47 -20.22 4.89
CA ALA A 306 -11.65 -20.96 6.14
C ALA A 306 -13.13 -21.25 6.47
N GLN A 307 -14.05 -20.44 5.94
CA GLN A 307 -15.50 -20.58 6.10
C GLN A 307 -16.16 -21.23 4.87
N GLY A 308 -15.40 -21.85 3.97
CA GLY A 308 -15.95 -22.45 2.74
C GLY A 308 -16.53 -21.43 1.77
N TRP A 309 -15.94 -20.23 1.74
CA TRP A 309 -16.31 -19.08 0.90
C TRP A 309 -17.67 -18.45 1.19
N VAL A 310 -18.28 -18.77 2.34
CA VAL A 310 -19.54 -18.16 2.78
C VAL A 310 -19.40 -16.63 2.86
N GLY A 311 -20.29 -15.89 2.20
CA GLY A 311 -20.33 -14.43 2.22
C GLY A 311 -19.48 -13.72 1.17
N ILE A 312 -18.66 -14.45 0.40
CA ILE A 312 -17.78 -13.84 -0.63
C ILE A 312 -18.55 -12.99 -1.65
N GLY A 313 -19.78 -13.38 -2.01
CA GLY A 313 -20.63 -12.63 -2.94
C GLY A 313 -20.99 -11.20 -2.49
N SER A 314 -20.72 -10.81 -1.24
CA SER A 314 -20.84 -9.41 -0.79
C SER A 314 -19.68 -8.51 -1.24
N GLU A 315 -18.59 -9.08 -1.74
CA GLU A 315 -17.41 -8.37 -2.26
C GLU A 315 -17.53 -8.05 -3.76
N ALA A 316 -18.56 -8.56 -4.43
CA ALA A 316 -18.88 -8.31 -5.83
C ALA A 316 -19.47 -6.91 -6.11
#